data_AF-A0A0M7BF49-F1
#
_entry.id   AF-A0A0M7BF49-F1
#
_cell.length_a   1.000
_cell.length_b   1.000
_cell.length_c   1.000
_cell.angle_alpha   90.00
_cell.angle_beta   90.00
_cell.angle_gamma   90.00
#
_symmetry.space_group_name_H-M   'P 1'
#
loop_
_entity.id
_entity.type
_entity.pdbx_description
1 polymer ?
#
loop_
_entity_poly.entity_id
_entity_poly.type
_entity_poly.pdbx_seq_one_letter_code
_entity_poly.pdbx_strand_id
1 'polypeptide(L)'
;MTALLNLLRTLLIGAVGVVPFRALGLPLPFLLGPLFACLVCALAGLRLSAYAPLTDAMRGILGVAVGASITPAVLGQIPAMALSLTLAPIFLLVAGAAGYPYMRRICGFDPATAFYAAMPGG
;
A
#
# COMPACT_ATOMS: atom_id res chain seq x y z
N MET A 1 -0.08 24.57 11.77
CA MET A 1 0.84 23.96 12.77
C MET A 1 0.44 22.52 13.15
N THR A 2 -0.85 22.24 13.40
CA THR A 2 -1.37 20.90 13.74
C THR A 2 -1.19 19.85 12.63
N ALA A 3 -1.37 20.22 11.35
CA ALA A 3 -1.19 19.30 10.22
C ALA A 3 0.25 18.78 10.08
N LEU A 4 1.25 19.65 10.25
CA LEU A 4 2.67 19.28 10.20
C LEU A 4 3.04 18.33 11.36
N LEU A 5 2.54 18.60 12.57
CA LEU A 5 2.73 17.74 13.73
C LEU A 5 2.12 16.34 13.51
N ASN A 6 0.93 16.26 12.90
CA ASN A 6 0.30 14.98 12.59
C ASN A 6 1.07 14.22 11.51
N LEU A 7 1.58 14.90 10.48
CA LEU A 7 2.42 14.28 9.45
C LEU A 7 3.70 13.68 10.05
N LEU A 8 4.41 14.44 10.88
CA LEU A 8 5.61 13.97 11.58
C LEU A 8 5.32 12.77 12.49
N ARG A 9 4.17 12.79 13.19
CA ARG A 9 3.69 11.65 13.99
C ARG A 9 3.45 10.42 13.12
N THR A 10 2.75 10.55 11.99
CA THR A 10 2.53 9.43 11.06
C THR A 10 3.86 8.85 10.57
N LEU A 11 4.81 9.71 10.18
CA LEU A 11 6.15 9.30 9.74
C LEU A 11 6.93 8.55 10.83
N LEU A 12 6.90 9.05 12.06
CA LEU A 12 7.54 8.39 13.20
C LEU A 12 6.90 7.04 13.53
N ILE A 13 5.56 6.97 13.53
CA ILE A 13 4.83 5.71 13.74
C ILE A 13 5.21 4.70 12.66
N GLY A 14 5.23 5.12 11.40
CA GLY A 14 5.65 4.28 10.27
C GLY A 14 7.09 3.77 10.43
N ALA A 15 8.03 4.65 10.79
CA ALA A 15 9.43 4.29 10.99
C ALA A 15 9.62 3.29 12.14
N VAL A 16 8.92 3.49 13.26
CA VAL A 16 8.97 2.58 14.42
C VAL A 16 8.31 1.23 14.09
N GLY A 17 7.28 1.21 13.24
CA GLY A 17 6.60 -0.01 12.80
C GLY A 17 7.51 -1.03 12.10
N VAL A 18 8.65 -0.60 11.55
CA VAL A 18 9.64 -1.49 10.93
C VAL A 18 10.36 -2.36 11.96
N VAL A 19 10.57 -1.86 13.17
CA VAL A 19 11.36 -2.51 14.23
C VAL A 19 10.83 -3.91 14.59
N PRO A 20 9.53 -4.10 14.92
CA PRO A 20 9.02 -5.42 15.23
C PRO A 20 9.11 -6.38 14.04
N PHE A 21 8.78 -5.92 12.82
CA PHE A 21 8.85 -6.78 11.63
C PHE A 21 10.28 -7.24 11.32
N ARG A 22 11.27 -6.36 11.53
CA ARG A 22 12.68 -6.72 11.37
C ARG A 22 13.15 -7.68 12.47
N ALA A 23 12.73 -7.47 13.71
CA ALA A 23 13.11 -8.32 14.85
C ALA A 23 12.50 -9.73 14.77
N LEU A 24 11.27 -9.84 14.26
CA LEU A 24 10.53 -11.09 14.10
C LEU A 24 10.85 -11.83 12.79
N GLY A 25 11.69 -11.27 11.91
CA GLY A 25 12.04 -11.88 10.62
C GLY A 25 10.86 -11.98 9.64
N LEU A 26 9.86 -11.11 9.79
CA LEU A 26 8.65 -11.12 8.94
C LEU A 26 8.97 -10.60 7.54
N PRO A 27 8.30 -11.12 6.48
CA PRO A 27 8.50 -10.66 5.12
C PRO A 27 8.13 -9.17 4.97
N LEU A 28 8.85 -8.45 4.09
CA LEU A 28 8.60 -7.05 3.74
C LEU A 28 8.51 -6.08 4.95
N PRO A 29 9.51 -6.03 5.84
CA PRO A 29 9.45 -5.24 7.07
C PRO A 29 9.28 -3.73 6.82
N PHE A 30 9.84 -3.22 5.73
CA PHE A 30 9.75 -1.81 5.34
C PHE A 30 8.42 -1.42 4.70
N LEU A 31 7.58 -2.40 4.34
CA LEU A 31 6.28 -2.15 3.74
C LEU A 31 5.16 -2.53 4.72
N LEU A 32 5.16 -3.76 5.23
CA LEU A 32 4.13 -4.23 6.14
C LEU A 32 4.25 -3.64 7.55
N GLY A 33 5.47 -3.37 8.03
CA GLY A 33 5.70 -2.76 9.34
C GLY A 33 5.04 -1.39 9.48
N PRO A 34 5.35 -0.41 8.60
CA PRO A 34 4.70 0.90 8.63
C PRO A 34 3.19 0.82 8.44
N LEU A 35 2.69 -0.02 7.53
CA LEU A 35 1.25 -0.20 7.30
C LEU A 35 0.54 -0.71 8.55
N PHE A 36 1.10 -1.73 9.21
CA PHE A 36 0.53 -2.30 10.42
C PHE A 36 0.54 -1.31 11.58
N ALA A 37 1.65 -0.60 11.81
CA ALA A 37 1.74 0.39 12.86
C ALA A 37 0.74 1.54 12.66
N CYS A 38 0.64 2.06 11.42
CA CYS A 38 -0.35 3.06 11.07
C CYS A 38 -1.78 2.54 11.25
N LEU A 39 -2.07 1.30 10.86
CA LEU A 39 -3.38 0.68 11.05
C LEU A 39 -3.76 0.60 12.53
N VAL A 40 -2.85 0.11 13.39
CA VAL A 40 -3.09 0.00 14.84
C VAL A 40 -3.34 1.37 15.45
N CYS A 41 -2.53 2.38 15.10
CA CYS A 41 -2.73 3.74 15.59
C CYS A 41 -4.03 4.37 15.07
N ALA A 42 -4.42 4.11 13.81
CA ALA A 42 -5.68 4.60 13.25
C ALA A 42 -6.88 3.97 13.97
N LEU A 43 -6.84 2.65 14.24
CA LEU A 43 -7.87 1.94 15.02
C LEU A 43 -7.93 2.41 16.48
N ALA A 44 -6.80 2.82 17.05
CA ALA A 44 -6.73 3.46 18.37
C ALA A 44 -7.25 4.91 18.39
N GLY A 45 -7.75 5.43 17.26
CA GLY A 45 -8.36 6.76 17.16
C GLY A 45 -7.37 7.89 16.90
N LEU A 46 -6.10 7.61 16.62
CA LEU A 46 -5.15 8.65 16.25
C LEU A 46 -5.45 9.18 14.85
N ARG A 47 -5.50 10.51 14.72
CA ARG A 47 -5.64 11.18 13.43
C ARG A 47 -4.30 11.17 12.68
N LEU A 48 -4.15 10.19 11.80
CA LEU A 48 -3.04 10.14 10.86
C LEU A 48 -3.27 11.10 9.70
N SER A 49 -2.20 11.70 9.22
CA SER A 49 -2.22 12.62 8.08
C SER A 49 -1.12 12.24 7.08
N ALA A 50 -1.43 12.43 5.80
CA ALA A 50 -0.50 12.30 4.69
C ALA A 50 -0.45 13.62 3.90
N TYR A 51 0.65 13.85 3.19
CA TYR A 51 0.84 15.03 2.34
C TYR A 51 0.84 14.59 0.88
N ALA A 52 -0.20 14.97 0.13
CA ALA A 52 -0.44 14.47 -1.22
C ALA A 52 0.78 14.62 -2.16
N PRO A 53 1.47 15.77 -2.25
CA PRO A 53 2.65 15.89 -3.12
C PRO A 53 3.79 14.94 -2.75
N LEU A 54 3.96 14.65 -1.45
CA LEU A 54 4.97 13.67 -1.01
C LEU A 54 4.53 12.25 -1.33
N THR A 55 3.27 11.90 -1.10
CA THR A 55 2.72 10.58 -1.45
C THR A 55 2.84 10.30 -2.95
N ASP A 56 2.49 11.28 -3.79
CA ASP A 56 2.57 11.16 -5.25
C ASP A 56 4.03 11.04 -5.73
N ALA A 57 4.94 11.84 -5.15
CA ALA A 57 6.38 11.71 -5.43
C ALA A 57 6.92 10.32 -5.03
N MET A 58 6.54 9.80 -3.87
CA MET A 58 6.96 8.47 -3.40
C MET A 58 6.40 7.35 -4.29
N ARG A 59 5.14 7.45 -4.74
CA ARG A 59 4.55 6.53 -5.71
C ARG A 59 5.34 6.53 -7.03
N GLY A 60 5.75 7.71 -7.49
CA GLY A 60 6.63 7.85 -8.66
C GLY A 60 7.98 7.17 -8.48
N ILE A 61 8.66 7.43 -7.35
CA ILE A 61 9.95 6.80 -7.02
C ILE A 61 9.82 5.28 -6.96
N LEU A 62 8.76 4.77 -6.32
CA LEU A 62 8.51 3.33 -6.25
C LEU A 62 8.31 2.73 -7.65
N GLY A 63 7.58 3.42 -8.52
CA GLY A 63 7.41 3.01 -9.92
C GLY A 63 8.74 2.94 -10.68
N VAL A 64 9.60 3.94 -10.51
CA VAL A 64 10.94 3.96 -11.12
C VAL A 64 11.82 2.85 -10.56
N ALA A 65 11.81 2.63 -9.24
CA ALA A 65 12.60 1.59 -8.59
C ALA A 65 12.18 0.18 -9.05
N VAL A 66 10.87 -0.07 -9.13
CA VAL A 66 10.33 -1.33 -9.65
C VAL A 66 10.67 -1.49 -11.14
N GLY A 67 10.51 -0.44 -11.95
CA GLY A 67 10.87 -0.47 -13.37
C GLY A 67 12.36 -0.73 -13.61
N ALA A 68 13.24 -0.10 -12.83
CA ALA A 68 14.69 -0.29 -12.92
C ALA A 68 15.13 -1.71 -12.51
N SER A 69 14.32 -2.44 -11.75
CA SER A 69 14.59 -3.84 -11.39
C SER A 69 14.35 -4.83 -12.54
N ILE A 70 13.67 -4.39 -13.62
CA ILE A 70 13.42 -5.21 -14.80
C ILE A 70 14.70 -5.27 -15.64
N THR A 71 15.44 -6.37 -15.52
CA THR A 71 16.66 -6.64 -16.28
C THR A 71 16.39 -7.59 -17.46
N PRO A 72 17.26 -7.61 -18.49
CA PRO A 72 17.13 -8.56 -19.61
C PRO A 72 17.06 -10.02 -19.18
N ALA A 73 17.72 -10.38 -18.06
CA ALA A 73 17.66 -11.72 -17.48
C ALA A 73 16.25 -12.07 -16.94
N VAL A 74 15.55 -11.10 -16.34
CA VAL A 74 14.17 -11.26 -15.86
C VAL A 74 13.21 -11.38 -17.05
N LEU A 75 13.44 -10.61 -18.13
CA LEU A 75 12.67 -10.72 -19.37
C LEU A 75 12.74 -12.13 -19.97
N GLY A 76 13.91 -12.78 -19.91
CA GLY A 76 14.07 -14.18 -20.33
C GLY A 76 13.29 -15.18 -19.46
N GLN A 77 12.95 -14.82 -18.22
CA GLN A 77 12.17 -15.65 -17.29
C GLN A 77 10.64 -15.42 -17.40
N ILE A 78 10.20 -14.44 -18.20
CA ILE A 78 8.77 -14.16 -18.41
C ILE A 78 7.97 -15.41 -18.77
N PRO A 79 8.42 -16.31 -19.67
CA PRO A 79 7.66 -17.51 -20.00
C PRO A 79 7.44 -18.43 -18.80
N ALA A 80 8.43 -18.54 -17.91
CA ALA A 80 8.35 -19.35 -16.69
C ALA A 80 7.43 -18.68 -15.64
N MET A 81 7.35 -17.36 -15.61
CA MET A 81 6.50 -16.59 -14.70
C MET A 81 5.17 -16.14 -15.31
N ALA A 82 4.87 -16.53 -16.55
CA ALA A 82 3.74 -16.02 -17.34
C ALA A 82 2.40 -16.25 -16.64
N LEU A 83 2.25 -17.40 -15.95
CA LEU A 83 1.06 -17.70 -15.18
C LEU A 83 0.89 -16.74 -14.00
N SER A 84 1.94 -16.51 -13.22
CA SER A 84 1.90 -15.57 -12.09
C SER A 84 1.68 -14.12 -12.56
N LEU A 85 2.33 -13.72 -13.67
CA LEU A 85 2.15 -12.40 -14.27
C LEU A 85 0.74 -12.16 -14.79
N THR A 86 0.07 -13.18 -15.32
CA THR A 86 -1.32 -13.08 -15.82
C THR A 86 -2.34 -13.18 -14.68
N LEU A 87 -2.06 -13.98 -13.64
CA LEU A 87 -2.90 -14.06 -12.46
C LEU A 87 -2.93 -12.75 -11.66
N ALA A 88 -1.83 -11.99 -11.61
CA ALA A 88 -1.77 -10.73 -10.88
C ALA A 88 -2.87 -9.72 -11.32
N PRO A 89 -2.99 -9.30 -12.60
CA PRO A 89 -4.05 -8.39 -13.03
C PRO A 89 -5.45 -8.99 -12.89
N ILE A 90 -5.61 -10.31 -13.10
CA ILE A 90 -6.90 -10.98 -12.88
C ILE A 90 -7.30 -10.87 -11.40
N PHE A 91 -6.37 -11.12 -10.49
CA PHE A 91 -6.60 -10.98 -9.06
C PHE A 91 -6.97 -9.53 -8.69
N LEU A 92 -6.26 -8.53 -9.23
CA LEU A 92 -6.60 -7.11 -9.02
C LEU A 92 -8.02 -6.79 -9.49
N LEU A 93 -8.43 -7.29 -10.66
CA LEU A 93 -9.77 -7.10 -11.22
C LEU A 93 -10.83 -7.76 -10.34
N VAL A 94 -10.61 -9.01 -9.91
CA VAL A 94 -11.56 -9.73 -9.05
C VAL A 94 -11.66 -9.07 -7.67
N ALA A 95 -10.54 -8.68 -7.07
CA ALA A 95 -10.50 -7.99 -5.79
C ALA A 95 -11.23 -6.63 -5.86
N GLY A 96 -11.00 -5.84 -6.90
CA GLY A 96 -11.71 -4.58 -7.13
C GLY A 96 -13.20 -4.77 -7.40
N ALA A 97 -13.55 -5.74 -8.27
CA ALA A 97 -14.94 -6.04 -8.63
C ALA A 97 -15.75 -6.62 -7.47
N ALA A 98 -15.13 -7.34 -6.54
CA ALA A 98 -15.78 -7.83 -5.32
C ALA A 98 -15.77 -6.78 -4.20
N GLY A 99 -14.63 -6.10 -3.99
CA GLY A 99 -14.42 -5.14 -2.92
C GLY A 99 -15.18 -3.84 -3.09
N TYR A 100 -15.23 -3.28 -4.30
CA TYR A 100 -15.92 -2.01 -4.54
C TYR A 100 -17.43 -2.08 -4.26
N PRO A 101 -18.21 -3.05 -4.80
CA PRO A 101 -19.63 -3.13 -4.48
C PRO A 101 -19.87 -3.47 -3.01
N TYR A 102 -18.98 -4.23 -2.37
CA TYR A 102 -19.05 -4.49 -0.93
C TYR A 102 -18.94 -3.19 -0.12
N MET A 103 -17.85 -2.42 -0.33
CA MET A 103 -17.64 -1.14 0.35
C MET A 103 -18.72 -0.11 0.01
N ARG A 104 -19.20 -0.10 -1.24
CA ARG A 104 -20.19 0.87 -1.72
C ARG A 104 -21.62 0.57 -1.26
N ARG A 105 -22.05 -0.70 -1.32
CA ARG A 105 -23.46 -1.09 -1.08
C ARG A 105 -23.71 -1.63 0.31
N ILE A 106 -22.74 -2.32 0.92
CA ILE A 106 -22.90 -2.92 2.25
C ILE A 106 -22.39 -1.97 3.33
N CYS A 107 -21.18 -1.40 3.14
CA CYS A 107 -20.63 -0.45 4.11
C CYS A 107 -21.10 1.00 3.92
N GLY A 108 -21.72 1.32 2.78
CA GLY A 108 -22.35 2.63 2.53
C GLY A 108 -21.39 3.79 2.33
N PHE A 109 -20.12 3.54 1.99
CA PHE A 109 -19.13 4.59 1.76
C PHE A 109 -19.39 5.40 0.48
N ASP A 110 -18.90 6.65 0.44
CA ASP A 110 -18.92 7.49 -0.76
C ASP A 110 -18.09 6.87 -1.91
N PRO A 111 -18.31 7.25 -3.18
CA PRO A 111 -17.70 6.56 -4.32
C PRO A 111 -16.18 6.59 -4.30
N ALA A 112 -15.58 7.70 -3.87
CA ALA A 112 -14.14 7.85 -3.81
C ALA A 112 -13.56 6.95 -2.73
N THR A 113 -14.08 7.04 -1.50
CA THR A 113 -13.61 6.20 -0.38
C THR A 113 -13.80 4.71 -0.66
N ALA A 114 -14.95 4.32 -1.25
CA ALA A 114 -15.22 2.92 -1.60
C ALA A 114 -14.24 2.39 -2.66
N PHE A 115 -13.86 3.22 -3.63
CA PHE A 115 -12.90 2.85 -4.67
C PHE A 115 -11.49 2.70 -4.09
N TYR A 116 -10.98 3.72 -3.39
CA TYR A 116 -9.64 3.72 -2.79
C TYR A 116 -9.46 2.64 -1.72
N ALA A 117 -10.53 2.26 -1.01
CA ALA A 117 -10.49 1.17 -0.02
C ALA A 117 -10.52 -0.23 -0.65
N ALA A 118 -11.11 -0.37 -1.85
CA ALA A 118 -11.22 -1.65 -2.54
C ALA A 118 -10.06 -1.92 -3.51
N MET A 119 -9.47 -0.86 -4.07
CA MET A 119 -8.38 -0.97 -5.04
C MET A 119 -7.04 -1.22 -4.32
N PRO A 120 -6.35 -2.33 -4.60
CA PRO A 120 -4.97 -2.53 -4.16
C PRO A 120 -4.06 -1.46 -4.79
N GLY A 121 -3.49 -0.60 -3.94
CA GLY A 121 -2.67 0.55 -4.35
C GLY A 121 -3.30 1.91 -4.04
N GLY A 122 -4.59 1.92 -3.68
CA GLY A 122 -5.39 3.13 -3.53
C GLY A 122 -5.77 3.69 -4.88
#